data_AF-A0A2V8C251-F1
#
_entry.id   AF-A0A2V8C251-F1
#
_cell.length_a   1.000
_cell.length_b   1.000
_cell.length_c   1.000
_cell.angle_alpha   90.00
_cell.angle_beta   90.00
_cell.angle_gamma   90.00
#
_symmetry.space_group_name_H-M   'P 1'
#
loop_
_entity.id
_entity.type
_entity.pdbx_description
1 polymer ?
#
loop_
_entity_poly.entity_id
_entity_poly.type
_entity_poly.pdbx_seq_one_letter_code
_entity_poly.pdbx_strand_id
1 'polypeptide(L)'
;PIALVLAAAGAEIIAIRTRQVSWRAIAVANVRMGAATGALTLIAGWGLATAPFVEATPSLAWHRWTGVTAVAATIGAALASRRSQVQSRRSLVVYRGALFGAAALVAIAGHLGAALVWGTEFLKP
;
A
#
# COMPACT_ATOMS: atom_id res chain seq x y z
N PRO A 1 -2.52 0.94 7.98
CA PRO A 1 -2.05 0.32 6.71
C PRO A 1 -1.11 1.23 5.88
N ILE A 2 -1.54 2.45 5.54
CA ILE A 2 -0.82 3.39 4.66
C ILE A 2 0.62 3.65 5.15
N ALA A 3 0.76 4.03 6.43
CA ALA A 3 2.06 4.30 7.04
C ALA A 3 3.00 3.08 7.05
N LEU A 4 2.46 1.87 7.18
CA LEU A 4 3.26 0.63 7.21
C LEU A 4 3.85 0.31 5.83
N VAL A 5 3.08 0.50 4.76
CA VAL A 5 3.57 0.28 3.38
C VAL A 5 4.60 1.34 3.00
N LEU A 6 4.40 2.60 3.39
CA LEU A 6 5.38 3.67 3.20
C LEU A 6 6.65 3.46 4.03
N ALA A 7 6.52 3.06 5.29
CA ALA A 7 7.65 2.70 6.14
C ALA A 7 8.43 1.49 5.59
N ALA A 8 7.74 0.50 5.01
CA ALA A 8 8.39 -0.60 4.32
C ALA A 8 9.19 -0.15 3.10
N ALA A 9 8.65 0.76 2.28
CA ALA A 9 9.36 1.33 1.15
C ALA A 9 10.61 2.11 1.60
N GLY A 10 10.51 2.92 2.66
CA GLY A 10 11.65 3.60 3.26
C GLY A 10 12.73 2.64 3.78
N ALA A 11 12.32 1.60 4.51
CA ALA A 11 13.24 0.58 5.03
C ALA A 11 13.94 -0.19 3.89
N GLU A 12 13.26 -0.50 2.79
CA GLU A 12 13.87 -1.14 1.62
C GLU A 12 14.85 -0.21 0.89
N ILE A 13 14.59 1.11 0.82
CA ILE A 13 15.56 2.10 0.31
C ILE A 13 16.82 2.11 1.17
N ILE A 14 16.67 2.11 2.50
CA ILE A 14 17.80 2.05 3.43
C ILE A 14 18.56 0.73 3.25
N ALA A 15 17.87 -0.40 3.10
CA ALA A 15 18.48 -1.69 2.83
C ALA A 15 19.26 -1.72 1.50
N ILE A 16 18.77 -1.04 0.46
CA ILE A 16 19.49 -0.89 -0.81
C ILE A 16 20.79 -0.11 -0.63
N ARG A 17 20.73 1.02 0.09
CA ARG A 17 21.89 1.91 0.29
C ARG A 17 22.93 1.33 1.23
N THR A 18 22.50 0.72 2.32
CA THR A 18 23.37 0.19 3.38
C THR A 18 23.79 -1.27 3.16
N ARG A 19 23.11 -1.99 2.24
CA ARG A 19 23.24 -3.45 2.04
C ARG A 19 23.01 -4.29 3.30
N GLN A 20 22.40 -3.72 4.33
CA GLN A 20 22.13 -4.41 5.59
C GLN A 20 20.86 -5.25 5.51
N VAL A 21 20.96 -6.51 5.94
CA VAL A 21 19.87 -7.50 5.87
C VAL A 21 18.78 -7.21 6.91
N SER A 22 19.12 -6.55 8.02
CA SER A 22 18.20 -6.14 9.09
C SER A 22 17.11 -5.18 8.60
N TRP A 23 17.48 -4.15 7.83
CA TRP A 23 16.53 -3.20 7.24
C TRP A 23 15.56 -3.86 6.27
N ARG A 24 16.01 -4.89 5.55
CA ARG A 24 15.14 -5.69 4.69
C ARG A 24 14.18 -6.55 5.51
N ALA A 25 14.60 -7.11 6.64
CA ALA A 25 13.69 -7.84 7.52
C ALA A 25 12.58 -6.92 8.07
N ILE A 26 12.93 -5.69 8.44
CA ILE A 26 11.98 -4.64 8.86
C ILE A 26 11.01 -4.31 7.70
N ALA A 27 11.52 -4.12 6.48
CA ALA A 27 10.68 -3.89 5.31
C ALA A 27 9.67 -5.03 5.08
N VAL A 28 10.13 -6.28 5.11
CA VAL A 28 9.26 -7.47 4.92
C VAL A 28 8.21 -7.58 6.01
N ALA A 29 8.57 -7.35 7.27
CA ALA A 29 7.61 -7.35 8.39
C ALA A 29 6.53 -6.29 8.19
N ASN A 30 6.93 -5.07 7.83
CA ASN A 30 6.02 -3.96 7.59
C ASN A 30 5.09 -4.20 6.38
N VAL A 31 5.58 -4.80 5.30
CA VAL A 31 4.71 -5.19 4.16
C VAL A 31 3.68 -6.23 4.57
N ARG A 32 4.07 -7.24 5.36
CA ARG A 32 3.14 -8.30 5.81
C ARG A 32 2.06 -7.74 6.73
N MET A 33 2.45 -6.91 7.69
CA MET A 33 1.51 -6.21 8.57
C MET A 33 0.64 -5.21 7.78
N GLY A 34 1.22 -4.52 6.79
CA GLY A 34 0.50 -3.65 5.86
C GLY A 34 -0.54 -4.41 5.04
N ALA A 35 -0.22 -5.62 4.57
CA ALA A 35 -1.15 -6.49 3.85
C ALA A 35 -2.30 -6.95 4.75
N ALA A 36 -2.00 -7.42 5.97
CA ALA A 36 -3.02 -7.88 6.92
C ALA A 36 -3.97 -6.74 7.33
N THR A 37 -3.41 -5.60 7.76
CA THR A 37 -4.21 -4.43 8.13
C THR A 37 -4.92 -3.81 6.93
N GLY A 38 -4.32 -3.84 5.74
CA GLY A 38 -4.93 -3.37 4.49
C GLY A 38 -6.14 -4.20 4.07
N ALA A 39 -6.09 -5.52 4.23
CA ALA A 39 -7.24 -6.40 4.00
C ALA A 39 -8.40 -6.07 4.95
N LEU A 40 -8.11 -5.84 6.23
CA LEU A 40 -9.14 -5.40 7.20
C LEU A 40 -9.74 -4.05 6.82
N THR A 41 -8.91 -3.09 6.43
CA THR A 41 -9.37 -1.77 5.97
C THR A 41 -10.21 -1.87 4.70
N LEU A 42 -9.87 -2.77 3.77
CA LEU A 42 -10.65 -3.01 2.56
C LEU A 42 -12.05 -3.52 2.90
N ILE A 43 -12.15 -4.50 3.80
CA ILE A 43 -13.43 -5.08 4.23
C ILE A 43 -14.28 -4.00 4.93
N ALA A 44 -13.69 -3.27 5.88
CA ALA A 44 -14.37 -2.20 6.60
C ALA A 44 -14.82 -1.06 5.66
N GLY A 45 -13.95 -0.64 4.74
CA GLY A 45 -14.24 0.40 3.76
C GLY A 45 -15.31 -0.02 2.75
N TRP A 46 -15.37 -1.29 2.38
CA TRP A 46 -16.42 -1.81 1.51
C TRP A 46 -17.78 -1.78 2.20
N GLY A 47 -17.84 -2.21 3.47
CA GLY A 47 -19.07 -2.15 4.27
C GLY A 47 -19.59 -0.73 4.44
N LEU A 48 -18.69 0.23 4.69
CA LEU A 48 -19.06 1.64 4.80
C LEU A 48 -19.55 2.22 3.46
N ALA A 49 -18.90 1.87 2.35
CA ALA A 49 -19.26 2.37 1.03
C ALA A 49 -20.57 1.78 0.47
N THR A 50 -21.09 0.70 1.06
CA THR A 50 -22.43 0.15 0.74
C THR A 50 -23.54 0.70 1.63
N ALA A 51 -23.21 1.56 2.59
CA ALA A 51 -24.20 2.14 3.49
C ALA A 51 -25.11 3.15 2.75
N PRO A 52 -26.41 3.19 3.07
CA PRO A 52 -27.39 3.98 2.32
C PRO A 52 -27.21 5.50 2.43
N PHE A 53 -26.38 5.97 3.38
CA PHE A 53 -26.07 7.38 3.58
C PHE A 53 -24.80 7.84 2.82
N VAL A 54 -24.13 6.95 2.10
CA VAL A 54 -22.94 7.29 1.30
C VAL A 54 -23.36 7.49 -0.15
N GLU A 55 -23.25 8.72 -0.65
CA GLU A 55 -23.55 9.02 -2.05
C GLU A 55 -22.50 8.40 -2.99
N ALA A 56 -22.99 7.68 -4.01
CA ALA A 56 -22.16 7.04 -5.01
C ALA A 56 -21.64 8.08 -6.03
N THR A 57 -20.57 8.77 -5.67
CA THR A 57 -19.89 9.71 -6.57
C THR A 57 -18.81 9.00 -7.42
N PRO A 58 -18.51 9.50 -8.63
CA PRO A 58 -17.43 8.95 -9.47
C PRO A 58 -16.05 8.98 -8.78
N SER A 59 -15.79 9.99 -7.95
CA SER A 59 -14.57 10.10 -7.14
C SER A 59 -14.49 9.00 -6.08
N LEU A 60 -15.60 8.66 -5.42
CA LEU A 60 -15.68 7.55 -4.48
C LEU A 60 -15.43 6.20 -5.18
N ALA A 61 -15.95 6.01 -6.40
CA ALA A 61 -15.67 4.80 -7.18
C ALA A 61 -14.17 4.67 -7.50
N TRP A 62 -13.51 5.75 -7.93
CA TRP A 62 -12.07 5.79 -8.13
C TRP A 62 -11.28 5.51 -6.84
N HIS A 63 -11.70 6.08 -5.71
CA HIS A 63 -11.07 5.81 -4.41
C HIS A 63 -11.18 4.33 -4.00
N ARG A 64 -12.33 3.70 -4.24
CA ARG A 64 -12.54 2.27 -3.95
C ARG A 64 -11.61 1.39 -4.78
N TRP A 65 -11.56 1.60 -6.10
CA TRP A 65 -10.73 0.79 -6.99
C TRP A 65 -9.23 1.01 -6.76
N THR A 66 -8.81 2.24 -6.46
CA THR A 66 -7.41 2.52 -6.08
C THR A 66 -7.05 1.86 -4.74
N GLY A 67 -7.96 1.85 -3.75
CA GLY A 67 -7.77 1.12 -2.51
C GLY A 67 -7.64 -0.39 -2.70
N VAL A 68 -8.53 -1.00 -3.51
CA VAL A 68 -8.49 -2.45 -3.83
C VAL A 68 -7.16 -2.81 -4.50
N THR A 69 -6.75 -2.05 -5.51
CA THR A 69 -5.51 -2.31 -6.25
C THR A 69 -4.27 -2.10 -5.37
N ALA A 70 -4.29 -1.11 -4.47
CA ALA A 70 -3.23 -0.89 -3.49
C ALA A 70 -3.07 -2.09 -2.53
N VAL A 71 -4.18 -2.61 -2.00
CA VAL A 71 -4.18 -3.78 -1.11
C VAL A 71 -3.72 -5.03 -1.86
N ALA A 72 -4.21 -5.26 -3.08
CA ALA A 72 -3.79 -6.37 -3.92
C ALA A 72 -2.29 -6.32 -4.24
N ALA A 73 -1.75 -5.14 -4.58
CA ALA A 73 -0.33 -4.93 -4.80
C ALA A 73 0.50 -5.19 -3.52
N THR A 74 0.00 -4.77 -2.35
CA THR A 74 0.66 -5.01 -1.06
C THR A 74 0.69 -6.50 -0.73
N ILE A 75 -0.39 -7.24 -0.99
CA ILE A 75 -0.44 -8.71 -0.84
C ILE A 75 0.53 -9.37 -1.82
N GLY A 76 0.56 -8.91 -3.08
CA GLY A 76 1.53 -9.36 -4.09
C GLY A 76 2.98 -9.16 -3.64
N ALA A 77 3.30 -8.00 -3.07
CA ALA A 77 4.61 -7.71 -2.49
C ALA A 77 4.91 -8.62 -1.28
N ALA A 78 3.92 -8.89 -0.42
CA ALA A 78 4.06 -9.83 0.70
C ALA A 78 4.36 -11.26 0.22
N LEU A 79 3.68 -11.73 -0.83
CA LEU A 79 3.92 -13.04 -1.45
C LEU A 79 5.28 -13.10 -2.15
N ALA A 80 5.63 -12.07 -2.91
CA ALA A 80 6.93 -11.95 -3.57
C ALA A 80 8.08 -11.94 -2.54
N SER A 81 7.89 -11.30 -1.38
CA SER A 81 8.90 -11.30 -0.31
C SER A 81 9.22 -12.70 0.19
N ARG A 82 8.23 -13.61 0.24
CA ARG A 82 8.46 -15.03 0.61
C ARG A 82 9.36 -15.73 -0.41
N ARG A 83 9.16 -15.45 -1.71
CA ARG A 83 9.98 -16.00 -2.80
C ARG A 83 11.36 -15.34 -2.92
N SER A 84 11.52 -14.11 -2.41
CA SER A 84 12.79 -13.37 -2.47
C SER A 84 13.87 -13.92 -1.53
N GLN A 85 13.46 -14.67 -0.50
CA GLN A 85 14.41 -15.35 0.39
C GLN A 85 15.12 -16.54 -0.31
N VAL A 86 14.66 -16.97 -1.48
CA VAL A 86 15.20 -18.11 -2.26
C VAL A 86 16.18 -17.67 -3.37
N GLN A 87 17.03 -16.66 -3.10
CA GLN A 87 18.25 -16.29 -3.85
C GLN A 87 18.20 -15.73 -5.30
N SER A 88 17.08 -15.67 -6.03
CA SER A 88 17.13 -15.13 -7.43
C SER A 88 17.08 -13.59 -7.51
N ARG A 89 18.03 -12.95 -8.23
CA ARG A 89 18.02 -11.51 -8.58
C ARG A 89 16.68 -11.04 -9.16
N ARG A 90 16.02 -11.88 -9.96
CA ARG A 90 14.72 -11.58 -10.58
C ARG A 90 13.61 -11.46 -9.54
N SER A 91 13.59 -12.36 -8.56
CA SER A 91 12.64 -12.35 -7.43
C SER A 91 12.72 -11.05 -6.61
N LEU A 92 13.94 -10.55 -6.48
CA LEU A 92 14.27 -9.35 -5.71
C LEU A 92 13.87 -8.05 -6.45
N VAL A 93 14.02 -8.01 -7.78
CA VAL A 93 13.48 -6.92 -8.62
C VAL A 93 11.95 -6.92 -8.61
N VAL A 94 11.32 -8.10 -8.74
CA VAL A 94 9.85 -8.22 -8.68
C VAL A 94 9.31 -7.77 -7.32
N TYR A 95 9.94 -8.18 -6.20
CA TYR A 95 9.57 -7.72 -4.87
C TYR A 95 9.65 -6.19 -4.74
N ARG A 96 10.75 -5.57 -5.19
CA ARG A 96 10.92 -4.11 -5.13
C ARG A 96 9.90 -3.38 -5.98
N GLY A 97 9.68 -3.84 -7.21
CA GLY A 97 8.66 -3.27 -8.10
C GLY A 97 7.26 -3.34 -7.47
N ALA A 98 6.90 -4.49 -6.89
CA ALA A 98 5.63 -4.66 -6.19
C ALA A 98 5.53 -3.76 -4.95
N LEU A 99 6.60 -3.63 -4.16
CA LEU A 99 6.62 -2.78 -2.97
C LEU A 99 6.46 -1.29 -3.31
N PHE A 100 7.25 -0.78 -4.25
CA PHE A 100 7.16 0.62 -4.65
C PHE A 100 5.85 0.92 -5.39
N GLY A 101 5.36 -0.01 -6.20
CA GLY A 101 4.03 0.09 -6.81
C GLY A 101 2.92 0.13 -5.76
N ALA A 102 2.98 -0.73 -4.74
CA ALA A 102 2.05 -0.71 -3.62
C ALA A 102 2.11 0.62 -2.86
N ALA A 103 3.31 1.13 -2.57
CA ALA A 103 3.50 2.41 -1.89
C ALA A 103 2.91 3.59 -2.68
N ALA A 104 3.11 3.63 -4.00
CA ALA A 104 2.54 4.66 -4.87
C ALA A 104 1.00 4.59 -4.91
N LEU A 105 0.44 3.40 -5.08
CA LEU A 105 -1.02 3.20 -5.06
C LEU A 105 -1.63 3.59 -3.72
N VAL A 106 -0.97 3.24 -2.62
CA VAL A 106 -1.36 3.62 -1.26
C VAL A 106 -1.35 5.14 -1.08
N ALA A 107 -0.34 5.83 -1.61
CA ALA A 107 -0.25 7.30 -1.54
C ALA A 107 -1.38 7.96 -2.37
N ILE A 108 -1.64 7.46 -3.58
CA ILE A 108 -2.73 7.94 -4.44
C ILE A 108 -4.09 7.70 -3.76
N ALA A 109 -4.33 6.50 -3.22
CA ALA A 109 -5.55 6.20 -2.49
C ALA A 109 -5.73 7.11 -1.26
N GLY A 110 -4.64 7.38 -0.53
CA GLY A 110 -4.63 8.32 0.59
C GLY A 110 -4.97 9.75 0.16
N HIS A 111 -4.39 10.22 -0.95
CA HIS A 111 -4.69 11.54 -1.52
C HIS A 111 -6.15 11.67 -1.95
N LEU A 112 -6.69 10.64 -2.65
CA LEU A 112 -8.10 10.60 -3.04
C LEU A 112 -9.02 10.57 -1.81
N GLY A 113 -8.64 9.84 -0.76
CA GLY A 113 -9.38 9.80 0.50
C GLY A 113 -9.40 11.18 1.18
N ALA A 114 -8.27 11.89 1.20
CA ALA A 114 -8.20 13.25 1.72
C ALA A 114 -9.06 14.21 0.89
N ALA A 115 -9.04 14.11 -0.43
CA ALA A 115 -9.87 14.93 -1.31
C ALA A 115 -11.38 14.69 -1.13
N LEU A 116 -11.78 13.46 -0.76
CA LEU A 116 -13.18 13.13 -0.44
C LEU A 116 -13.64 13.75 0.89
N VAL A 117 -12.76 13.84 1.89
CA VAL A 117 -13.09 14.36 3.22
C VAL A 117 -12.97 15.88 3.28
N TRP A 118 -11.93 16.44 2.67
CA TRP A 118 -11.53 17.84 2.82
C TRP A 118 -11.70 18.67 1.53
N GLY A 119 -12.13 18.06 0.41
CA GLY A 119 -12.22 18.70 -0.90
C GLY A 119 -10.91 18.70 -1.68
N THR A 120 -10.95 18.97 -2.99
CA THR A 120 -9.78 18.93 -3.89
C THR A 120 -8.75 20.03 -3.65
N GLU A 121 -9.12 21.04 -2.86
CA GLU A 121 -8.30 22.23 -2.57
C GLU A 121 -7.59 22.16 -1.21
N PHE A 122 -7.58 21.00 -0.56
CA PHE A 122 -7.02 20.84 0.79
C PHE A 122 -5.51 21.16 0.92
N LEU A 123 -4.79 21.29 -0.20
CA LEU A 123 -3.37 21.67 -0.24
C LEU A 123 -3.13 23.14 -0.59
N LYS A 124 -4.19 23.93 -0.90
CA LYS A 124 -4.06 25.37 -1.12
C LYS A 124 -4.25 26.10 0.22
N PRO A 125 -3.34 27.03 0.59
CA PRO A 125 -3.48 27.85 1.79
C PRO A 125 -4.61 28.89 1.66
#